data_AF-A0A7Y7TK09-F1
#
_entry.id   AF-A0A7Y7TK09-F1
#
_cell.length_a   1.000
_cell.length_b   1.000
_cell.length_c   1.000
_cell.angle_alpha   90.00
_cell.angle_beta   90.00
_cell.angle_gamma   90.00
#
_symmetry.space_group_name_H-M   'P 1'
#
loop_
_entity.id
_entity.type
_entity.pdbx_description
1 polymer ?
#
loop_
_entity_poly.entity_id
_entity_poly.type
_entity_poly.pdbx_seq_one_letter_code
_entity_poly.pdbx_strand_id
1 'polypeptide(L)'
;MKIDKKKLGLFALLINVFLLWSCSKDDNASLPLLKLKTDVNYTVNGSYLSNHQVKLGIIASGKDANITNLVIKCSGKNFTKTIVDEGCNTDLLQIDKIFTNVWGDSLQWTISVMDHNRNFATLNLITYDTTKAYAPINSYTNIEMGMQNNTTLPQLLNTVNGTLYTLTQGQQSPQLVDVLCYYYVTSGTPSYTFSSAGDSDAPTYYSIISSFNPKNYTDWDYATQITTLAFDNCNNDSLLIASFHSGAGFSSRKYKFADVGKVVPFKTAAGKTGLIKVISVSGNESGKIVFDLKIQQ
;
A
#
# COMPACT_ATOMS: atom_id res chain seq x y z
N MET A 1 51.49 -61.88 -41.14
CA MET A 1 51.41 -62.36 -42.54
C MET A 1 50.07 -61.90 -43.12
N LYS A 2 50.14 -61.07 -44.18
CA LYS A 2 49.10 -60.60 -45.11
C LYS A 2 47.77 -60.05 -44.56
N ILE A 3 47.63 -58.74 -44.72
CA ILE A 3 46.36 -58.02 -44.89
C ILE A 3 45.76 -58.44 -46.23
N ASP A 4 44.44 -58.64 -46.29
CA ASP A 4 43.71 -58.51 -47.54
C ASP A 4 42.52 -57.56 -47.37
N LYS A 5 42.53 -56.49 -48.15
CA LYS A 5 41.47 -55.47 -48.24
C LYS A 5 40.74 -55.73 -49.56
N LYS A 6 39.42 -55.96 -49.53
CA LYS A 6 38.52 -55.55 -50.63
C LYS A 6 37.03 -55.76 -50.32
N LYS A 7 36.27 -54.69 -50.61
CA LYS A 7 34.81 -54.60 -50.91
C LYS A 7 33.90 -54.55 -49.66
N LEU A 8 33.35 -53.42 -49.23
CA LEU A 8 32.41 -52.46 -49.88
C LEU A 8 31.03 -53.10 -50.15
N GLY A 9 30.00 -52.62 -49.43
CA GLY A 9 28.57 -52.95 -49.61
C GLY A 9 27.85 -53.15 -48.26
N LEU A 10 27.39 -52.11 -47.57
CA LEU A 10 26.06 -51.47 -47.71
C LEU A 10 24.90 -52.30 -47.09
N PHE A 11 24.31 -51.74 -46.03
CA PHE A 11 22.91 -51.88 -45.56
C PHE A 11 22.39 -53.19 -44.95
N ALA A 12 22.10 -53.14 -43.64
CA ALA A 12 20.90 -53.70 -42.97
C ALA A 12 20.92 -53.25 -41.49
N LEU A 13 20.40 -52.06 -41.18
CA LEU A 13 19.05 -51.85 -40.62
C LEU A 13 18.75 -52.73 -39.39
N LEU A 14 19.17 -52.27 -38.22
CA LEU A 14 18.66 -52.70 -36.92
C LEU A 14 18.18 -51.45 -36.18
N ILE A 15 16.98 -51.01 -36.56
CA ILE A 15 16.21 -50.01 -35.82
C ILE A 15 15.75 -50.68 -34.53
N ASN A 16 16.39 -50.30 -33.44
CA ASN A 16 15.98 -50.66 -32.09
C ASN A 16 14.67 -49.92 -31.81
N VAL A 17 13.58 -50.68 -31.81
CA VAL A 17 12.23 -50.25 -31.48
C VAL A 17 12.21 -49.85 -30.00
N PHE A 18 12.52 -48.60 -29.71
CA PHE A 18 12.04 -47.93 -28.51
C PHE A 18 10.55 -47.70 -28.70
N LEU A 19 9.72 -48.62 -28.18
CA LEU A 19 8.33 -48.34 -27.87
C LEU A 19 8.30 -47.28 -26.76
N LEU A 20 8.52 -46.03 -27.14
CA LEU A 20 8.03 -44.90 -26.37
C LEU A 20 6.51 -44.99 -26.46
N TRP A 21 5.91 -45.48 -25.38
CA TRP A 21 4.56 -45.10 -24.98
C TRP A 21 4.52 -43.57 -24.85
N SER A 22 4.36 -42.89 -25.98
CA SER A 22 3.78 -41.56 -26.01
C SER A 22 2.29 -41.78 -25.79
N CYS A 23 1.89 -41.81 -24.53
CA CYS A 23 0.53 -41.46 -24.17
C CYS A 23 0.41 -39.98 -24.57
N SER A 24 -0.18 -39.71 -25.73
CA SER A 24 -0.63 -38.37 -26.06
C SER A 24 -1.65 -38.01 -25.00
N LYS A 25 -1.25 -37.21 -24.00
CA LYS A 25 -2.24 -36.44 -23.26
C LYS A 25 -2.88 -35.54 -24.30
N ASP A 26 -4.13 -35.80 -24.60
CA ASP A 26 -4.95 -34.92 -25.42
C ASP A 26 -4.92 -33.52 -24.78
N ASP A 27 -4.19 -32.60 -25.41
CA ASP A 27 -4.04 -31.20 -25.01
C ASP A 27 -5.30 -30.38 -25.33
N ASN A 28 -6.47 -30.89 -24.96
CA ASN A 28 -7.71 -30.13 -24.92
C ASN A 28 -8.09 -29.88 -23.46
N ALA A 29 -7.15 -29.36 -22.66
CA ALA A 29 -7.45 -28.91 -21.32
C ALA A 29 -8.51 -27.80 -21.40
N SER A 30 -9.68 -28.08 -20.85
CA SER A 30 -10.78 -27.15 -20.94
C SER A 30 -10.59 -26.02 -19.93
N LEU A 31 -10.56 -24.78 -20.41
CA LEU A 31 -10.33 -23.62 -19.56
C LEU A 31 -11.58 -23.32 -18.73
N PRO A 32 -11.41 -22.81 -17.49
CA PRO A 32 -12.54 -22.34 -16.71
C PRO A 32 -13.24 -21.19 -17.44
N LEU A 33 -14.56 -21.11 -17.27
CA LEU A 33 -15.33 -19.98 -17.76
C LEU A 33 -15.21 -18.83 -16.77
N LEU A 34 -14.96 -17.62 -17.27
CA LEU A 34 -14.99 -16.39 -16.48
C LEU A 34 -15.77 -15.32 -17.24
N LYS A 35 -16.73 -14.70 -16.57
CA LYS A 35 -17.55 -13.59 -17.09
C LYS A 35 -17.79 -12.55 -16.01
N LEU A 36 -18.01 -11.31 -16.44
CA LEU A 36 -18.49 -10.24 -15.59
C LEU A 36 -20.00 -10.07 -15.81
N LYS A 37 -20.73 -9.76 -14.73
CA LYS A 37 -22.11 -9.27 -14.82
C LYS A 37 -22.09 -7.88 -15.48
N THR A 38 -23.08 -7.61 -16.32
CA THR A 38 -23.12 -6.40 -17.16
C THR A 38 -24.43 -5.61 -17.04
N ASP A 39 -25.25 -5.89 -16.03
CA ASP A 39 -26.43 -5.05 -15.76
C ASP A 39 -26.03 -3.69 -15.17
N VAL A 40 -26.99 -2.78 -15.09
CA VAL A 40 -26.79 -1.37 -14.68
C VAL A 40 -26.15 -1.19 -13.30
N ASN A 41 -26.17 -2.22 -12.45
CA ASN A 41 -25.62 -2.15 -11.11
C ASN A 41 -24.12 -2.50 -11.04
N TYR A 42 -23.49 -2.89 -12.15
CA TYR A 42 -22.08 -3.31 -12.20
C TYR A 42 -21.26 -2.40 -13.09
N THR A 43 -19.99 -2.23 -12.71
CA THR A 43 -19.01 -1.47 -13.48
C THR A 43 -18.60 -2.25 -14.72
N VAL A 44 -18.70 -1.61 -15.88
CA VAL A 44 -18.33 -2.21 -17.17
C VAL A 44 -17.00 -1.63 -17.67
N ASN A 45 -16.39 -2.29 -18.65
CA ASN A 45 -15.15 -1.81 -19.23
C ASN A 45 -15.32 -0.42 -19.86
N GLY A 46 -14.42 0.50 -19.55
CA GLY A 46 -14.45 1.90 -19.99
C GLY A 46 -15.34 2.81 -19.14
N SER A 47 -15.94 2.34 -18.04
CA SER A 47 -16.79 3.17 -17.19
C SER A 47 -16.04 4.34 -16.55
N TYR A 48 -16.72 5.48 -16.49
CA TYR A 48 -16.36 6.62 -15.64
C TYR A 48 -17.02 6.48 -14.27
N LEU A 49 -16.24 6.51 -13.19
CA LEU A 49 -16.72 6.29 -11.83
C LEU A 49 -17.21 7.61 -11.22
N SER A 50 -18.52 7.75 -10.98
CA SER A 50 -19.11 8.99 -10.44
C SER A 50 -19.05 9.10 -8.91
N ASN A 51 -18.86 7.97 -8.21
CA ASN A 51 -18.76 7.88 -6.74
C ASN A 51 -17.44 7.23 -6.30
N HIS A 52 -16.45 7.19 -7.19
CA HIS A 52 -15.18 6.48 -7.02
C HIS A 52 -15.33 4.97 -6.77
N GLN A 53 -16.49 4.35 -6.93
CA GLN A 53 -16.65 2.92 -6.66
C GLN A 53 -16.61 2.08 -7.94
N VAL A 54 -15.86 0.98 -7.86
CA VAL A 54 -15.87 -0.10 -8.84
C VAL A 54 -16.64 -1.27 -8.23
N LYS A 55 -17.76 -1.66 -8.86
CA LYS A 55 -18.57 -2.80 -8.45
C LYS A 55 -18.43 -3.90 -9.50
N LEU A 56 -17.71 -4.96 -9.17
CA LEU A 56 -17.47 -6.12 -10.03
C LEU A 56 -18.41 -7.26 -9.63
N GLY A 57 -19.25 -7.68 -10.57
CA GLY A 57 -20.02 -8.91 -10.46
C GLY A 57 -19.31 -10.00 -11.23
N ILE A 58 -18.85 -11.06 -10.56
CA ILE A 58 -18.00 -12.10 -11.14
C ILE A 58 -18.79 -13.40 -11.18
N ILE A 59 -18.82 -14.02 -12.35
CA ILE A 59 -19.36 -15.37 -12.56
C ILE A 59 -18.24 -16.22 -13.15
N ALA A 60 -17.82 -17.26 -12.44
CA ALA A 60 -16.84 -18.20 -12.92
C ALA A 60 -17.31 -19.63 -12.70
N SER A 61 -17.01 -20.53 -13.62
CA SER A 61 -17.33 -21.95 -13.46
C SER A 61 -16.23 -22.83 -14.00
N GLY A 62 -15.99 -23.91 -13.28
CA GLY A 62 -15.22 -25.03 -13.78
C GLY A 62 -15.90 -25.65 -15.00
N LYS A 63 -15.13 -26.15 -15.97
CA LYS A 63 -15.68 -27.01 -17.01
C LYS A 63 -15.52 -28.49 -16.64
N ASP A 64 -14.29 -28.91 -16.35
CA ASP A 64 -13.99 -30.28 -15.93
C ASP A 64 -13.52 -30.38 -14.47
N ALA A 65 -13.37 -29.25 -13.77
CA ALA A 65 -12.86 -29.20 -12.40
C ALA A 65 -13.31 -27.92 -11.67
N ASN A 66 -13.54 -28.02 -10.36
CA ASN A 66 -13.96 -26.89 -9.52
C ASN A 66 -12.97 -25.71 -9.58
N ILE A 67 -13.50 -24.49 -9.50
CA ILE A 67 -12.72 -23.27 -9.26
C ILE A 67 -12.11 -23.35 -7.85
N THR A 68 -10.81 -23.08 -7.77
CA THR A 68 -10.03 -23.13 -6.53
C THR A 68 -9.51 -21.77 -6.06
N ASN A 69 -9.45 -20.77 -6.95
CA ASN A 69 -8.89 -19.48 -6.61
C ASN A 69 -9.49 -18.34 -7.46
N LEU A 70 -9.66 -17.18 -6.83
CA LEU A 70 -10.00 -15.91 -7.45
C LEU A 70 -8.93 -14.87 -7.07
N VAL A 71 -8.33 -14.24 -8.08
CA VAL A 71 -7.38 -13.14 -7.91
C VAL A 71 -7.90 -11.90 -8.63
N ILE A 72 -7.88 -10.76 -7.95
CA ILE A 72 -8.16 -9.45 -8.55
C ILE A 72 -6.95 -8.56 -8.32
N LYS A 73 -6.36 -8.08 -9.41
CA LYS A 73 -5.29 -7.09 -9.41
C LYS A 73 -5.80 -5.77 -9.93
N CYS A 74 -5.31 -4.67 -9.38
CA CYS A 74 -5.52 -3.33 -9.88
C CYS A 74 -4.16 -2.73 -10.26
N SER A 75 -4.06 -2.20 -11.47
CA SER A 75 -2.85 -1.56 -11.99
C SER A 75 -3.13 -0.14 -12.44
N GLY A 76 -2.22 0.76 -12.10
CA GLY A 76 -2.16 2.12 -12.63
C GLY A 76 -0.81 2.38 -13.26
N LYS A 77 -0.52 3.65 -13.59
CA LYS A 77 0.68 4.04 -14.36
C LYS A 77 2.00 3.47 -13.81
N ASN A 78 2.15 3.39 -12.49
CA ASN A 78 3.41 3.01 -11.82
C ASN A 78 3.24 1.92 -10.75
N PHE A 79 2.11 1.21 -10.74
CA PHE A 79 1.87 0.17 -9.74
C PHE A 79 1.00 -0.95 -10.26
N THR A 80 1.17 -2.12 -9.66
CA THR A 80 0.23 -3.22 -9.71
C THR A 80 0.06 -3.75 -8.29
N LYS A 81 -1.18 -3.81 -7.80
CA LYS A 81 -1.52 -4.33 -6.48
C LYS A 81 -2.47 -5.51 -6.63
N THR A 82 -2.22 -6.60 -5.91
CA THR A 82 -3.23 -7.64 -5.69
C THR A 82 -4.18 -7.14 -4.61
N ILE A 83 -5.46 -6.98 -4.97
CA ILE A 83 -6.51 -6.47 -4.09
C ILE A 83 -7.31 -7.62 -3.47
N VAL A 84 -7.46 -8.73 -4.22
CA VAL A 84 -8.10 -9.97 -3.76
C VAL A 84 -7.23 -11.14 -4.17
N ASP A 85 -7.03 -12.07 -3.26
CA ASP A 85 -6.48 -13.41 -3.49
C ASP A 85 -7.20 -14.37 -2.55
N GLU A 86 -8.25 -15.01 -3.05
CA GLU A 86 -9.16 -15.83 -2.26
C GLU A 86 -9.16 -17.26 -2.77
N GLY A 87 -8.96 -18.22 -1.87
CA GLY A 87 -9.16 -19.63 -2.13
C GLY A 87 -10.64 -20.01 -2.06
N CYS A 88 -11.07 -20.92 -2.92
CA CYS A 88 -12.41 -21.51 -2.90
C CYS A 88 -12.35 -22.98 -3.35
N ASN A 89 -13.50 -23.66 -3.36
CA ASN A 89 -13.64 -24.97 -3.99
C ASN A 89 -15.10 -25.13 -4.40
N THR A 90 -15.42 -24.68 -5.60
CA THR A 90 -16.81 -24.64 -6.09
C THR A 90 -16.87 -24.92 -7.58
N ASP A 91 -17.90 -25.61 -8.04
CA ASP A 91 -18.20 -25.78 -9.47
C ASP A 91 -18.64 -24.45 -10.11
N LEU A 92 -19.34 -23.61 -9.35
CA LEU A 92 -19.81 -22.28 -9.73
C LEU A 92 -19.49 -21.24 -8.66
N LEU A 93 -18.76 -20.19 -9.06
CA LEU A 93 -18.48 -19.00 -8.26
C LEU A 93 -19.33 -17.83 -8.77
N GLN A 94 -20.20 -17.28 -7.92
CA GLN A 94 -20.95 -16.05 -8.18
C GLN A 94 -20.77 -15.08 -7.03
N ILE A 95 -20.02 -14.01 -7.25
CA ILE A 95 -19.67 -13.07 -6.18
C ILE A 95 -19.69 -11.62 -6.68
N ASP A 96 -20.07 -10.71 -5.79
CA ASP A 96 -19.99 -9.28 -6.01
C ASP A 96 -18.90 -8.68 -5.12
N LYS A 97 -18.04 -7.84 -5.69
CA LYS A 97 -17.01 -7.09 -4.97
C LYS A 97 -17.16 -5.61 -5.27
N ILE A 98 -17.08 -4.78 -4.23
CA ILE A 98 -17.11 -3.32 -4.35
C ILE A 98 -15.77 -2.79 -3.83
N PHE A 99 -15.12 -1.95 -4.63
CA PHE A 99 -13.86 -1.31 -4.30
C PHE A 99 -14.00 0.20 -4.46
N THR A 100 -13.29 0.97 -3.65
CA THR A 100 -13.15 2.41 -3.85
C THR A 100 -11.84 2.70 -4.57
N ASN A 101 -11.90 3.39 -5.72
CA ASN A 101 -10.76 3.87 -6.46
C ASN A 101 -10.05 4.99 -5.69
N VAL A 102 -8.94 4.64 -5.06
CA VAL A 102 -8.02 5.60 -4.44
C VAL A 102 -6.71 5.77 -5.22
N TRP A 103 -6.50 4.99 -6.29
CA TRP A 103 -5.16 4.78 -6.84
C TRP A 103 -4.82 5.54 -8.12
N GLY A 104 -5.81 6.03 -8.88
CA GLY A 104 -5.53 6.89 -10.04
C GLY A 104 -6.71 7.12 -10.97
N ASP A 105 -6.47 7.92 -12.00
CA ASP A 105 -7.52 8.40 -12.93
C ASP A 105 -7.85 7.37 -14.01
N SER A 106 -6.92 6.47 -14.31
CA SER A 106 -7.11 5.32 -15.21
C SER A 106 -6.52 4.08 -14.56
N LEU A 107 -7.37 3.08 -14.34
CA LEU A 107 -7.02 1.84 -13.67
C LEU A 107 -7.41 0.64 -14.52
N GLN A 108 -6.48 -0.31 -14.64
CA GLN A 108 -6.73 -1.61 -15.21
C GLN A 108 -6.98 -2.62 -14.09
N TRP A 109 -8.13 -3.27 -14.11
CA TRP A 109 -8.45 -4.39 -13.25
C TRP A 109 -8.25 -5.69 -14.01
N THR A 110 -7.47 -6.59 -13.43
CA THR A 110 -7.21 -7.93 -13.95
C THR A 110 -7.83 -8.93 -13.01
N ILE A 111 -8.89 -9.61 -13.46
CA ILE A 111 -9.62 -10.63 -12.71
C ILE A 111 -9.19 -11.97 -13.27
N SER A 112 -8.69 -12.86 -12.42
CA SER A 112 -8.24 -14.19 -12.80
C SER A 112 -8.85 -15.24 -11.90
N VAL A 113 -9.22 -16.38 -12.46
CA VAL A 113 -9.65 -17.56 -11.72
C VAL A 113 -8.81 -18.76 -12.11
N MET A 114 -8.62 -19.69 -11.17
CA MET A 114 -7.93 -20.96 -11.38
C MET A 114 -8.86 -22.12 -11.03
N ASP A 115 -8.86 -23.19 -11.81
CA ASP A 115 -9.51 -24.46 -11.45
C ASP A 115 -8.56 -25.41 -10.70
N HIS A 116 -9.06 -26.55 -10.22
CA HIS A 116 -8.26 -27.57 -9.53
C HIS A 116 -7.16 -28.17 -10.41
N ASN A 117 -7.38 -28.21 -11.73
CA ASN A 117 -6.40 -28.68 -12.71
C ASN A 117 -5.33 -27.63 -13.04
N ARG A 118 -5.38 -26.47 -12.35
CA ARG A 118 -4.48 -25.32 -12.53
C ARG A 118 -4.60 -24.65 -13.89
N ASN A 119 -5.74 -24.79 -14.55
CA ASN A 119 -6.09 -23.98 -15.72
C ASN A 119 -6.61 -22.63 -15.24
N PHE A 120 -6.33 -21.57 -16.00
CA PHE A 120 -6.71 -20.21 -15.65
C PHE A 120 -7.55 -19.54 -16.73
N ALA A 121 -8.44 -18.65 -16.30
CA ALA A 121 -9.07 -17.68 -17.17
C ALA A 121 -8.88 -16.28 -16.60
N THR A 122 -8.66 -15.31 -17.47
CA THR A 122 -8.40 -13.91 -17.10
C THR A 122 -9.27 -12.98 -17.91
N LEU A 123 -9.84 -11.98 -17.24
CA LEU A 123 -10.50 -10.84 -17.87
C LEU A 123 -9.86 -9.54 -17.40
N ASN A 124 -9.88 -8.55 -18.28
CA ASN A 124 -9.42 -7.21 -17.97
C ASN A 124 -10.56 -6.22 -18.20
N LEU A 125 -10.63 -5.20 -17.36
CA LEU A 125 -11.46 -4.02 -17.58
C LEU A 125 -10.68 -2.78 -17.18
N ILE A 126 -10.94 -1.67 -17.85
CA ILE A 126 -10.37 -0.36 -17.57
C ILE A 126 -11.47 0.51 -16.98
N THR A 127 -11.17 1.24 -15.93
CA THR A 127 -12.06 2.27 -15.37
C THR A 127 -11.37 3.62 -15.38
N TYR A 128 -12.17 4.67 -15.57
CA TYR A 128 -11.73 6.05 -15.49
C TYR A 128 -12.39 6.75 -14.30
N ASP A 129 -11.67 7.64 -13.63
CA ASP A 129 -12.23 8.47 -12.56
C ASP A 129 -11.74 9.90 -12.75
N THR A 130 -12.35 10.57 -13.72
CA THR A 130 -12.02 11.96 -14.09
C THR A 130 -12.71 13.00 -13.21
N THR A 131 -13.51 12.55 -12.23
CA THR A 131 -14.20 13.39 -11.25
C THR A 131 -13.39 13.63 -9.98
N LYS A 132 -12.14 13.15 -9.90
CA LYS A 132 -11.22 13.50 -8.81
C LYS A 132 -10.80 14.96 -8.90
N ALA A 133 -11.67 15.86 -8.44
CA ALA A 133 -11.20 17.12 -7.89
C ALA A 133 -10.57 16.81 -6.53
N TYR A 134 -9.30 16.40 -6.55
CA TYR A 134 -8.50 16.30 -5.33
C TYR A 134 -8.48 17.66 -4.64
N ALA A 135 -8.62 17.65 -3.33
CA ALA A 135 -8.67 18.89 -2.58
C ALA A 135 -7.28 19.54 -2.56
N PRO A 136 -7.21 20.88 -2.48
CA PRO A 136 -5.98 21.56 -2.14
C PRO A 136 -5.43 21.07 -0.79
N ILE A 137 -4.12 21.22 -0.63
CA ILE A 137 -3.39 20.84 0.58
C ILE A 137 -2.74 22.07 1.22
N ASN A 138 -2.58 22.04 2.54
CA ASN A 138 -1.70 22.96 3.23
C ASN A 138 -0.27 22.40 3.20
N SER A 139 0.69 23.28 2.92
CA SER A 139 2.13 22.94 2.87
C SER A 139 2.91 23.86 3.79
N TYR A 140 3.74 23.27 4.65
CA TYR A 140 4.60 23.97 5.59
C TYR A 140 6.01 23.43 5.45
N THR A 141 7.00 24.32 5.34
CA THR A 141 8.39 23.94 5.12
C THR A 141 9.26 24.30 6.30
N ASN A 142 10.33 23.53 6.53
CA ASN A 142 11.32 23.80 7.58
C ASN A 142 10.72 23.96 8.98
N ILE A 143 9.74 23.12 9.35
CA ILE A 143 9.24 23.06 10.72
C ILE A 143 10.35 22.50 11.61
N GLU A 144 10.67 23.21 12.70
CA GLU A 144 11.66 22.76 13.68
C GLU A 144 10.99 22.40 15.01
N MET A 145 11.14 21.14 15.45
CA MET A 145 10.66 20.70 16.76
C MET A 145 11.84 20.22 17.62
N GLY A 146 11.83 20.64 18.88
CA GLY A 146 12.80 20.22 19.90
C GLY A 146 12.47 18.85 20.48
N MET A 147 13.51 18.08 20.81
CA MET A 147 13.38 16.84 21.58
C MET A 147 13.12 17.14 23.07
N GLN A 148 12.97 16.11 23.91
CA GLN A 148 12.45 16.23 25.27
C GLN A 148 13.24 17.14 26.22
N ASN A 149 14.54 17.29 26.01
CA ASN A 149 15.42 18.15 26.81
C ASN A 149 15.80 19.43 26.07
N ASN A 150 15.15 19.76 24.94
CA ASN A 150 15.37 21.01 24.24
C ASN A 150 14.48 22.12 24.84
N THR A 151 15.11 23.12 25.44
CA THR A 151 14.42 24.23 26.13
C THR A 151 14.19 25.45 25.23
N THR A 152 14.71 25.43 24.00
CA THR A 152 14.69 26.58 23.08
C THR A 152 13.65 26.44 21.97
N LEU A 153 13.31 25.20 21.61
CA LEU A 153 12.35 24.89 20.55
C LEU A 153 11.08 24.27 21.12
N PRO A 154 9.91 24.51 20.51
CA PRO A 154 8.67 23.85 20.89
C PRO A 154 8.66 22.34 20.56
N GLN A 155 7.84 21.57 21.26
CA GLN A 155 7.78 20.09 21.17
C GLN A 155 6.48 19.56 20.59
N LEU A 156 5.48 20.42 20.41
CA LEU A 156 4.13 20.07 19.99
C LEU A 156 3.77 20.82 18.70
N LEU A 157 3.00 20.17 17.83
CA LEU A 157 2.60 20.70 16.53
C LEU A 157 1.09 20.57 16.35
N ASN A 158 0.48 21.66 15.91
CA ASN A 158 -0.82 21.67 15.24
C ASN A 158 -0.59 21.52 13.74
N THR A 159 -1.02 20.40 13.18
CA THR A 159 -0.77 20.09 11.78
C THR A 159 -1.66 20.90 10.84
N VAL A 160 -2.84 21.34 11.29
CA VAL A 160 -3.80 22.08 10.47
C VAL A 160 -3.22 23.40 9.96
N ASN A 161 -2.55 24.14 10.86
CA ASN A 161 -2.02 25.48 10.58
C ASN A 161 -0.49 25.58 10.70
N GLY A 162 0.21 24.48 10.99
CA GLY A 162 1.66 24.44 11.14
C GLY A 162 2.19 25.11 12.42
N THR A 163 1.31 25.46 13.38
CA THR A 163 1.71 26.18 14.60
C THR A 163 2.41 25.25 15.57
N LEU A 164 3.54 25.72 16.10
CA LEU A 164 4.31 25.05 17.12
C LEU A 164 3.94 25.54 18.51
N TYR A 165 3.82 24.62 19.45
CA TYR A 165 3.47 24.89 20.83
C TYR A 165 4.52 24.30 21.77
N THR A 166 4.89 25.09 22.77
CA THR A 166 5.59 24.54 23.95
C THR A 166 4.64 23.61 24.70
N LEU A 167 5.20 22.75 25.55
CA LEU A 167 4.42 21.87 26.42
C LEU A 167 3.34 22.60 27.23
N THR A 168 3.68 23.75 27.82
CA THR A 168 2.73 24.56 28.61
C THR A 168 1.61 25.14 27.76
N GLN A 169 1.93 25.66 26.57
CA GLN A 169 0.90 26.19 25.67
C GLN A 169 -0.02 25.06 25.16
N GLY A 170 0.56 23.89 24.85
CA GLY A 170 -0.23 22.72 24.45
C GLY A 170 -1.16 22.24 25.55
N GLN A 171 -0.75 22.31 26.83
CA GLN A 171 -1.63 21.97 27.96
C GLN A 171 -2.85 22.89 28.05
N GLN A 172 -2.72 24.16 27.65
CA GLN A 172 -3.82 25.13 27.62
C GLN A 172 -4.74 24.94 26.41
N SER A 173 -4.30 24.23 25.38
CA SER A 173 -5.08 23.99 24.15
C SER A 173 -4.84 22.58 23.60
N PRO A 174 -5.10 21.53 24.39
CA PRO A 174 -4.74 20.16 24.04
C PRO A 174 -5.48 19.66 22.79
N GLN A 175 -6.67 20.19 22.51
CA GLN A 175 -7.46 19.89 21.32
C GLN A 175 -6.80 20.32 20.00
N LEU A 176 -5.84 21.26 20.04
CA LEU A 176 -5.13 21.77 18.87
C LEU A 176 -3.85 20.99 18.57
N VAL A 177 -3.40 20.12 19.48
CA VAL A 177 -2.14 19.40 19.34
C VAL A 177 -2.39 18.08 18.63
N ASP A 178 -1.71 17.85 17.51
CA ASP A 178 -1.82 16.60 16.73
C ASP A 178 -0.58 15.73 16.87
N VAL A 179 0.60 16.36 16.87
CA VAL A 179 1.89 15.68 16.80
C VAL A 179 2.81 16.19 17.90
N LEU A 180 3.58 15.27 18.48
CA LEU A 180 4.72 15.55 19.33
C LEU A 180 5.92 14.72 18.87
N CYS A 181 7.13 15.11 19.23
CA CYS A 181 8.33 14.34 18.92
C CYS A 181 9.17 14.05 20.16
N TYR A 182 9.87 12.92 20.18
CA TYR A 182 10.87 12.63 21.21
C TYR A 182 11.99 11.75 20.66
N TYR A 183 13.09 11.70 21.40
CA TYR A 183 14.26 10.88 21.09
C TYR A 183 14.40 9.77 22.13
N TYR A 184 14.74 8.57 21.70
CA TYR A 184 15.20 7.52 22.61
C TYR A 184 16.10 6.51 21.89
N VAL A 185 16.85 5.71 22.66
CA VAL A 185 17.65 4.61 22.12
C VAL A 185 16.88 3.31 22.31
N THR A 186 16.71 2.56 21.22
CA THR A 186 16.06 1.25 21.22
C THR A 186 16.95 0.23 20.56
N SER A 187 17.25 -0.86 21.26
CA SER A 187 18.17 -1.90 20.76
C SER A 187 19.53 -1.34 20.30
N GLY A 188 20.06 -0.37 21.05
CA GLY A 188 21.32 0.31 20.72
C GLY A 188 21.25 1.31 19.56
N THR A 189 20.07 1.51 18.96
CA THR A 189 19.87 2.41 17.81
C THR A 189 19.13 3.68 18.24
N PRO A 190 19.68 4.88 17.97
CA PRO A 190 18.98 6.15 18.09
C PRO A 190 17.67 6.18 17.30
N SER A 191 16.59 6.69 17.89
CA SER A 191 15.28 6.81 17.23
C SER A 191 14.66 8.18 17.48
N TYR A 192 14.64 9.01 16.44
CA TYR A 192 13.70 10.12 16.35
C TYR A 192 12.31 9.57 16.13
N THR A 193 11.38 10.05 16.94
CA THR A 193 10.06 9.45 16.98
C THR A 193 9.01 10.53 16.89
N PHE A 194 8.16 10.42 15.88
CA PHE A 194 6.90 11.15 15.86
C PHE A 194 5.83 10.35 16.60
N SER A 195 5.05 11.03 17.41
CA SER A 195 3.99 10.45 18.24
C SER A 195 2.88 11.49 18.45
N SER A 196 1.94 11.22 19.35
CA SER A 196 0.83 12.10 19.68
C SER A 196 0.47 12.00 21.16
N ALA A 197 -0.35 12.92 21.67
CA ALA A 197 -0.79 12.90 23.06
C ALA A 197 -1.58 11.62 23.42
N GLY A 198 -2.19 10.97 22.43
CA GLY A 198 -2.90 9.70 22.57
C GLY A 198 -1.99 8.45 22.65
N ASP A 199 -0.67 8.57 22.45
CA ASP A 199 0.26 7.45 22.64
C ASP A 199 0.46 7.17 24.14
N SER A 200 0.38 5.90 24.53
CA SER A 200 0.58 5.44 25.92
C SER A 200 1.94 5.83 26.49
N ASP A 201 2.94 5.97 25.62
CA ASP A 201 4.32 6.20 26.03
C ASP A 201 4.68 7.70 26.04
N ALA A 202 3.83 8.57 25.48
CA ALA A 202 4.08 10.01 25.46
C ALA A 202 4.29 10.62 26.87
N PRO A 203 3.52 10.23 27.91
CA PRO A 203 3.75 10.70 29.27
C PRO A 203 5.13 10.35 29.87
N THR A 204 5.80 9.31 29.38
CA THR A 204 7.16 8.95 29.84
C THR A 204 8.20 9.98 29.41
N TYR A 205 7.98 10.64 28.27
CA TYR A 205 8.88 11.69 27.75
C TYR A 205 8.39 13.09 28.16
N TYR A 206 7.08 13.26 28.29
CA TYR A 206 6.45 14.53 28.62
C TYR A 206 5.34 14.31 29.64
N SER A 207 5.68 14.32 30.94
CA SER A 207 4.73 14.00 32.03
C SER A 207 3.44 14.82 31.99
N ILE A 208 3.52 16.09 31.55
CA ILE A 208 2.39 17.02 31.37
C ILE A 208 1.31 16.49 30.40
N ILE A 209 1.67 15.62 29.45
CA ILE A 209 0.71 15.00 28.52
C ILE A 209 -0.31 14.14 29.27
N SER A 210 0.01 13.66 30.47
CA SER A 210 -0.94 12.95 31.32
C SER A 210 -2.23 13.73 31.57
N SER A 211 -2.14 15.07 31.66
CA SER A 211 -3.28 15.96 31.93
C SER A 211 -3.98 16.48 30.68
N PHE A 212 -3.52 16.13 29.47
CA PHE A 212 -4.17 16.59 28.25
C PHE A 212 -5.58 16.00 28.15
N ASN A 213 -6.54 16.83 27.79
CA ASN A 213 -7.91 16.42 27.53
C ASN A 213 -8.54 17.35 26.45
N PRO A 214 -8.76 16.88 25.21
CA PRO A 214 -8.58 15.50 24.75
C PRO A 214 -7.10 15.13 24.56
N LYS A 215 -6.83 13.82 24.50
CA LYS A 215 -5.54 13.28 24.05
C LYS A 215 -5.69 12.86 22.58
N ASN A 216 -5.48 13.80 21.67
CA ASN A 216 -5.57 13.52 20.25
C ASN A 216 -4.60 12.39 19.87
N TYR A 217 -5.13 11.38 19.18
CA TYR A 217 -4.38 10.23 18.69
C TYR A 217 -4.14 10.38 17.19
N THR A 218 -2.87 10.51 16.81
CA THR A 218 -2.43 10.50 15.41
C THR A 218 -1.89 9.12 15.08
N ASP A 219 -2.43 8.54 14.01
CA ASP A 219 -2.06 7.21 13.53
C ASP A 219 -0.98 7.34 12.45
N TRP A 220 0.01 6.44 12.47
CA TRP A 220 1.19 6.52 11.62
C TRP A 220 1.28 5.28 10.73
N ASP A 221 1.43 5.47 9.42
CA ASP A 221 1.76 4.37 8.51
C ASP A 221 3.28 4.18 8.48
N TYR A 222 3.78 3.06 9.00
CA TYR A 222 5.22 2.77 9.04
C TYR A 222 5.70 1.90 7.88
N ALA A 223 4.78 1.33 7.10
CA ALA A 223 5.09 0.35 6.07
C ALA A 223 5.21 1.01 4.70
N THR A 224 4.33 1.96 4.37
CA THR A 224 4.30 2.61 3.06
C THR A 224 5.56 3.42 2.82
N GLN A 225 6.25 3.13 1.71
CA GLN A 225 7.45 3.85 1.30
C GLN A 225 7.10 4.89 0.25
N ILE A 226 7.45 6.15 0.53
CA ILE A 226 7.27 7.28 -0.38
C ILE A 226 8.62 7.95 -0.61
N THR A 227 8.89 8.31 -1.85
CA THR A 227 10.12 9.02 -2.20
C THR A 227 9.98 10.50 -1.90
N THR A 228 11.09 11.17 -1.57
CA THR A 228 11.13 12.63 -1.43
C THR A 228 10.66 13.34 -2.69
N LEU A 229 11.00 12.82 -3.88
CA LEU A 229 10.52 13.34 -5.16
C LEU A 229 8.99 13.26 -5.30
N ALA A 230 8.36 12.18 -4.85
CA ALA A 230 6.91 12.06 -4.87
C ALA A 230 6.25 13.05 -3.91
N PHE A 231 6.85 13.25 -2.73
CA PHE A 231 6.43 14.29 -1.79
C PHE A 231 6.55 15.68 -2.41
N ASP A 232 7.68 16.02 -3.04
CA ASP A 232 7.93 17.34 -3.60
C ASP A 232 6.93 17.67 -4.72
N ASN A 233 6.59 16.69 -5.55
CA ASN A 233 5.62 16.83 -6.64
C ASN A 233 4.14 16.71 -6.19
N CYS A 234 3.87 16.47 -4.91
CA CYS A 234 2.51 16.38 -4.37
C CYS A 234 1.86 17.76 -4.27
N ASN A 235 0.88 18.04 -5.12
CA ASN A 235 0.23 19.36 -5.22
C ASN A 235 -1.25 19.36 -4.77
N ASN A 236 -1.77 18.21 -4.37
CA ASN A 236 -3.13 18.00 -3.89
C ASN A 236 -3.16 16.77 -2.97
N ASP A 237 -4.31 16.48 -2.38
CA ASP A 237 -4.42 15.43 -1.35
C ASP A 237 -4.41 13.99 -1.88
N SER A 238 -4.28 13.79 -3.20
CA SER A 238 -4.27 12.46 -3.82
C SER A 238 -3.23 11.53 -3.21
N LEU A 239 -1.99 11.99 -3.11
CA LEU A 239 -0.90 11.20 -2.57
C LEU A 239 -1.09 10.99 -1.07
N LEU A 240 -1.60 11.96 -0.32
CA LEU A 240 -1.81 11.88 1.12
C LEU A 240 -2.81 10.75 1.43
N ILE A 241 -3.95 10.75 0.72
CA ILE A 241 -5.01 9.74 0.85
C ILE A 241 -4.49 8.36 0.43
N ALA A 242 -3.84 8.27 -0.74
CA ALA A 242 -3.40 6.99 -1.30
C ALA A 242 -2.22 6.35 -0.52
N SER A 243 -1.53 7.14 0.30
CA SER A 243 -0.35 6.73 1.03
C SER A 243 -0.63 6.19 2.42
N PHE A 244 -1.73 6.60 3.05
CA PHE A 244 -2.03 6.19 4.42
C PHE A 244 -2.88 4.92 4.42
N HIS A 245 -2.39 3.85 5.06
CA HIS A 245 -3.12 2.62 5.26
C HIS A 245 -3.31 2.35 6.76
N SER A 246 -4.55 2.10 7.18
CA SER A 246 -4.86 1.72 8.56
C SER A 246 -4.94 0.21 8.74
N GLY A 247 -4.55 -0.30 9.90
CA GLY A 247 -4.77 -1.70 10.30
C GLY A 247 -3.47 -2.45 10.59
N ALA A 248 -3.63 -3.72 10.97
CA ALA A 248 -2.52 -4.58 11.33
C ALA A 248 -1.50 -4.69 10.18
N GLY A 249 -0.23 -4.44 10.48
CA GLY A 249 0.86 -4.45 9.49
C GLY A 249 1.14 -3.11 8.80
N PHE A 250 0.30 -2.09 8.99
CA PHE A 250 0.50 -0.76 8.40
C PHE A 250 0.55 0.34 9.46
N SER A 251 -0.37 0.33 10.43
CA SER A 251 -0.52 1.46 11.37
C SER A 251 0.12 1.22 12.75
N SER A 252 0.62 2.30 13.35
CA SER A 252 1.29 2.32 14.65
C SER A 252 0.95 3.62 15.40
N ARG A 253 0.98 3.55 16.75
CA ARG A 253 0.78 4.72 17.64
C ARG A 253 1.85 5.80 17.52
N LYS A 254 2.97 5.45 16.89
CA LYS A 254 4.15 6.28 16.68
C LYS A 254 4.96 5.81 15.49
N TYR A 255 5.70 6.73 14.90
CA TYR A 255 6.67 6.45 13.86
C TYR A 255 8.08 6.55 14.45
N LYS A 256 8.78 5.42 14.54
CA LYS A 256 10.17 5.33 15.03
C LYS A 256 11.16 5.47 13.87
N PHE A 257 12.41 5.81 14.18
CA PHE A 257 13.47 5.94 13.17
C PHE A 257 13.09 6.92 12.05
N ALA A 258 12.57 8.08 12.45
CA ALA A 258 12.28 9.19 11.54
C ALA A 258 13.60 9.86 11.08
N ASP A 259 14.36 9.12 10.28
CA ASP A 259 15.66 9.52 9.77
C ASP A 259 15.55 10.42 8.53
N VAL A 260 16.65 11.12 8.22
CA VAL A 260 16.73 12.02 7.06
C VAL A 260 16.32 11.30 5.77
N GLY A 261 15.46 11.96 4.98
CA GLY A 261 14.96 11.45 3.71
C GLY A 261 13.74 10.54 3.82
N LYS A 262 13.29 10.19 5.03
CA LYS A 262 12.01 9.49 5.22
C LYS A 262 10.83 10.41 4.91
N VAL A 263 9.83 9.85 4.23
CA VAL A 263 8.51 10.46 4.04
C VAL A 263 7.48 9.59 4.75
N VAL A 264 6.80 10.18 5.72
CA VAL A 264 5.97 9.50 6.72
C VAL A 264 4.51 9.86 6.53
N PRO A 265 3.64 8.91 6.15
CA PRO A 265 2.21 9.12 6.14
C PRO A 265 1.61 9.03 7.54
N PHE A 266 0.64 9.90 7.80
CA PHE A 266 -0.08 9.90 9.06
C PHE A 266 -1.54 10.33 8.87
N LYS A 267 -2.37 10.05 9.87
CA LYS A 267 -3.74 10.51 9.95
C LYS A 267 -4.04 11.06 11.34
N THR A 268 -4.50 12.32 11.42
CA THR A 268 -4.81 12.97 12.69
C THR A 268 -6.07 12.39 13.34
N ALA A 269 -6.30 12.74 14.61
CA ALA A 269 -7.53 12.37 15.33
C ALA A 269 -8.81 12.90 14.64
N ALA A 270 -8.70 14.04 13.92
CA ALA A 270 -9.77 14.63 13.14
C ALA A 270 -9.97 13.94 11.76
N GLY A 271 -9.18 12.92 11.43
CA GLY A 271 -9.29 12.15 10.19
C GLY A 271 -8.56 12.72 8.99
N LYS A 272 -7.81 13.82 9.15
CA LYS A 272 -7.01 14.40 8.06
C LYS A 272 -5.76 13.58 7.80
N THR A 273 -5.52 13.23 6.55
CA THR A 273 -4.28 12.56 6.13
C THR A 273 -3.20 13.58 5.77
N GLY A 274 -1.95 13.24 6.04
CA GLY A 274 -0.80 14.07 5.76
C GLY A 274 0.47 13.27 5.53
N LEU A 275 1.51 13.97 5.05
CA LEU A 275 2.85 13.45 4.86
C LEU A 275 3.85 14.37 5.58
N ILE A 276 4.82 13.78 6.28
CA ILE A 276 5.98 14.47 6.84
C ILE A 276 7.24 14.02 6.09
N LYS A 277 8.04 14.94 5.55
CA LYS A 277 9.35 14.64 4.95
C LYS A 277 10.46 15.13 5.87
N VAL A 278 11.26 14.21 6.42
CA VAL A 278 12.36 14.54 7.35
C VAL A 278 13.55 15.13 6.59
N ILE A 279 13.95 16.35 6.96
CA ILE A 279 15.07 17.09 6.35
C ILE A 279 16.36 16.92 7.15
N SER A 280 16.32 17.05 8.47
CA SER A 280 17.50 16.87 9.32
C SER A 280 17.13 16.48 10.75
N VAL A 281 18.10 15.88 11.46
CA VAL A 281 17.97 15.49 12.86
C VAL A 281 19.27 15.78 13.62
N SER A 282 19.18 16.14 14.91
CA SER A 282 20.34 16.38 15.78
C SER A 282 20.40 15.40 16.96
N GLY A 283 21.49 14.62 17.01
CA GLY A 283 21.70 13.28 17.62
C GLY A 283 21.32 12.95 19.07
N ASN A 284 20.43 13.67 19.77
CA ASN A 284 20.22 13.45 21.21
C ASN A 284 18.89 14.01 21.76
N GLU A 285 18.66 13.81 23.06
CA GLU A 285 17.47 14.27 23.80
C GLU A 285 17.31 15.79 23.85
N SER A 286 18.39 16.56 23.73
CA SER A 286 18.36 18.04 23.64
C SER A 286 18.36 18.53 22.19
N GLY A 287 18.32 17.60 21.23
CA GLY A 287 18.41 17.87 19.81
C GLY A 287 17.11 18.42 19.23
N LYS A 288 17.00 18.30 17.91
CA LYS A 288 15.85 18.75 17.13
C LYS A 288 15.63 17.87 15.91
N ILE A 289 14.42 17.92 15.37
CA ILE A 289 14.07 17.41 14.05
C ILE A 289 13.58 18.58 13.20
N VAL A 290 14.01 18.60 11.93
CA VAL A 290 13.54 19.56 10.93
C VAL A 290 12.85 18.79 9.81
N PHE A 291 11.66 19.22 9.41
CA PHE A 291 10.86 18.53 8.41
C PHE A 291 9.93 19.47 7.62
N ASP A 292 9.48 18.99 6.47
CA ASP A 292 8.38 19.58 5.72
C ASP A 292 7.09 18.79 5.99
N LEU A 293 5.95 19.47 5.96
CA LEU A 293 4.62 18.91 6.19
C LEU A 293 3.68 19.26 5.03
N LYS A 294 2.95 18.26 4.53
CA LYS A 294 1.79 18.42 3.64
C LYS A 294 0.58 17.75 4.27
N ILE A 295 -0.57 18.43 4.33
CA ILE A 295 -1.78 17.90 4.96
C ILE A 295 -3.06 18.37 4.23
N GLN A 296 -4.11 17.56 4.31
CA GLN A 296 -5.45 17.93 3.85
C GLN A 296 -5.97 19.22 4.52
N GLN A 297 -6.65 20.06 3.74
CA GLN A 297 -7.38 21.24 4.23
C GLN A 297 -8.58 20.90 5.09
#